data_AF-A0A7S3JW69-F1
#
_entry.id   AF-A0A7S3JW69-F1
#
_cell.length_a   1.000
_cell.length_b   1.000
_cell.length_c   1.000
_cell.angle_alpha   90.00
_cell.angle_beta   90.00
_cell.angle_gamma   90.00
#
_symmetry.space_group_name_H-M   'P 1'
#
loop_
_entity.id
_entity.type
_entity.pdbx_description
1 polymer ?
#
loop_
_entity_poly.entity_id
_entity_poly.type
_entity_poly.pdbx_seq_one_letter_code
_entity_poly.pdbx_strand_id
1 'polypeptide(L)'
;MAKLKSADSSCAETIGIVILAHGYQIENEKLSRVSFDDVTDFKADTKNLGLEHIVQRAEIIIRSYLDQGQSIVVITSGAKRKWTDSLSLGDVLMREIVRTISLKAFLSPAKAFIQVEDSSIDLHQAAKHTTQLLLKHNIDRLCVITHSNIAQCQDAFQSLLPKCPVDVFLATASQG
;
A
#
# COMPACT_ATOMS: atom_id res chain seq x y z
N MET A 1 -23.55 -39.65 18.97
CA MET A 1 -23.87 -38.23 18.73
C MET A 1 -22.69 -37.39 19.20
N ALA A 2 -21.78 -37.03 18.29
CA ALA A 2 -20.63 -36.19 18.62
C ALA A 2 -21.04 -34.73 18.49
N LYS A 3 -20.83 -33.95 19.55
CA LYS A 3 -21.01 -32.49 19.58
C LYS A 3 -20.09 -31.87 18.52
N LEU A 4 -20.65 -31.15 17.55
CA LEU A 4 -19.90 -30.17 16.77
C LEU A 4 -19.31 -29.17 17.77
N LYS A 5 -17.97 -29.12 17.85
CA LYS A 5 -17.28 -27.96 18.40
C LYS A 5 -17.68 -26.76 17.56
N SER A 6 -18.28 -25.76 18.19
CA SER A 6 -18.37 -24.42 17.62
C SER A 6 -16.97 -24.02 17.17
N ALA A 7 -16.81 -23.74 15.88
CA ALA A 7 -15.61 -23.08 15.39
C ALA A 7 -15.48 -21.78 16.18
N ASP A 8 -14.39 -21.65 16.92
CA ASP A 8 -14.02 -20.40 17.56
C ASP A 8 -14.11 -19.30 16.50
N SER A 9 -14.98 -18.33 16.77
CA SER A 9 -15.01 -17.05 16.08
C SER A 9 -13.65 -16.39 16.34
N SER A 10 -12.64 -16.69 15.53
CA SER A 10 -11.44 -15.85 15.50
C SER A 10 -11.94 -14.48 15.07
N CYS A 11 -11.89 -13.49 15.96
CA CYS A 11 -12.03 -12.10 15.58
C CYS A 11 -11.11 -11.87 14.38
N ALA A 12 -11.68 -11.50 13.22
CA ALA A 12 -10.89 -11.18 12.06
C ALA A 12 -9.93 -10.06 12.45
N GLU A 13 -8.63 -10.27 12.24
CA GLU A 13 -7.59 -9.28 12.47
C GLU A 13 -7.80 -8.11 11.51
N THR A 14 -7.49 -6.90 11.99
CA THR A 14 -7.43 -5.70 11.17
C THR A 14 -6.00 -5.49 10.69
N ILE A 15 -5.79 -5.67 9.39
CA ILE A 15 -4.48 -5.57 8.75
C ILE A 15 -4.30 -4.17 8.17
N GLY A 16 -3.33 -3.43 8.69
CA GLY A 16 -2.83 -2.22 8.05
C GLY A 16 -1.89 -2.57 6.91
N ILE A 17 -2.08 -1.98 5.73
CA ILE A 17 -1.20 -2.19 4.57
C ILE A 17 -0.72 -0.82 4.10
N VAL A 18 0.59 -0.59 4.13
CA VAL A 18 1.22 0.64 3.62
C VAL A 18 1.96 0.33 2.34
N ILE A 19 1.66 1.08 1.28
CA ILE A 19 2.29 0.93 -0.03
C ILE A 19 3.14 2.18 -0.28
N LEU A 20 4.47 2.03 -0.24
CA LEU A 20 5.42 3.15 -0.33
C LEU A 20 5.96 3.32 -1.75
N ALA A 21 5.67 4.45 -2.38
CA ALA A 21 6.32 4.86 -3.63
C ALA A 21 7.73 5.46 -3.40
N HIS A 22 8.14 5.68 -2.15
CA HIS A 22 9.44 6.25 -1.78
C HIS A 22 10.60 5.31 -2.11
N GLY A 23 11.72 5.89 -2.52
CA GLY A 23 12.90 5.14 -2.96
C GLY A 23 12.88 4.75 -4.44
N TYR A 24 11.83 5.11 -5.18
CA TYR A 24 11.84 5.02 -6.63
C TYR A 24 12.72 6.12 -7.23
N GLN A 25 14.03 5.85 -7.37
CA GLN A 25 14.88 6.62 -8.25
C GLN A 25 14.47 6.28 -9.68
N ILE A 26 13.82 7.22 -10.34
CA ILE A 26 13.57 7.10 -11.78
C ILE A 26 14.94 7.24 -12.44
N GLU A 27 15.57 6.13 -12.82
CA GLU A 27 16.88 6.16 -13.52
C GLU A 27 16.80 6.81 -14.92
N ASN A 28 15.67 7.38 -15.32
CA ASN A 28 15.49 7.98 -16.62
C ASN A 28 14.85 9.38 -16.53
N GLU A 29 15.67 10.41 -16.76
CA GLU A 29 15.26 11.78 -17.08
C GLU A 29 14.20 11.86 -18.21
N LYS A 30 14.04 10.78 -18.99
CA LYS A 30 13.02 10.67 -20.04
C LYS A 30 11.56 10.61 -19.54
N LEU A 31 11.33 10.28 -18.27
CA LEU A 31 9.98 10.23 -17.68
C LEU A 31 9.45 11.60 -17.23
N SER A 32 10.27 12.64 -17.37
CA SER A 32 9.90 14.03 -17.10
C SER A 32 8.80 14.61 -18.02
N ARG A 33 8.33 13.82 -19.00
CA ARG A 33 7.35 14.21 -20.03
C ARG A 33 5.95 13.61 -19.86
N VAL A 34 5.70 12.77 -18.85
CA VAL A 34 4.32 12.36 -18.57
C VAL A 34 3.62 13.52 -17.90
N SER A 35 2.86 14.29 -18.68
CA SER A 35 1.88 15.22 -18.13
C SER A 35 0.78 14.40 -17.49
N PHE A 36 0.52 14.63 -16.21
CA PHE A 36 -0.59 13.98 -15.49
C PHE A 36 -1.97 14.54 -15.89
N ASP A 37 -2.02 15.42 -16.90
CA ASP A 37 -3.29 15.90 -17.47
C ASP A 37 -3.92 14.88 -18.43
N ASP A 38 -3.15 13.91 -18.95
CA ASP A 38 -3.59 12.91 -19.94
C ASP A 38 -3.67 11.47 -19.39
N VAL A 39 -3.90 11.31 -18.08
CA VAL A 39 -3.97 9.98 -17.44
C VAL A 39 -5.24 9.23 -17.87
N THR A 40 -5.15 8.56 -19.01
CA THR A 40 -6.22 7.75 -19.62
C THR A 40 -5.88 6.26 -19.59
N ASP A 41 -4.60 5.89 -19.45
CA ASP A 41 -4.11 4.51 -19.33
C ASP A 41 -3.16 4.33 -18.13
N PHE A 42 -3.75 4.21 -16.94
CA PHE A 42 -3.05 4.02 -15.66
C PHE A 42 -2.10 2.81 -15.63
N LYS A 43 -2.34 1.78 -16.46
CA LYS A 43 -1.47 0.60 -16.55
C LYS A 43 -0.17 0.94 -17.28
N ALA A 44 -0.26 1.72 -18.37
CA ALA A 44 0.93 2.24 -19.04
C ALA A 44 1.71 3.19 -18.13
N ASP A 45 1.01 4.00 -17.33
CA ASP A 45 1.65 4.96 -16.43
C ASP A 45 2.35 4.29 -15.24
N THR A 46 1.75 3.30 -14.60
CA THR A 46 2.43 2.55 -13.53
C THR A 46 3.68 1.84 -14.04
N LYS A 47 3.66 1.30 -15.27
CA LYS A 47 4.85 0.75 -15.93
C LYS A 47 5.91 1.82 -16.22
N ASN A 48 5.50 2.96 -16.77
CA ASN A 48 6.38 4.09 -17.05
C ASN A 48 7.03 4.64 -15.78
N LEU A 49 6.26 4.75 -14.69
CA LEU A 49 6.74 5.19 -13.39
C LEU A 49 7.50 4.09 -12.64
N GLY A 50 7.52 2.86 -13.19
CA GLY A 50 8.17 1.68 -12.65
C GLY A 50 7.49 1.06 -11.42
N LEU A 51 6.27 1.50 -11.12
CA LEU A 51 5.45 1.07 -9.99
C LEU A 51 4.75 -0.29 -10.22
N GLU A 52 4.98 -0.94 -11.36
CA GLU A 52 4.31 -2.19 -11.72
C GLU A 52 4.53 -3.31 -10.69
N HIS A 53 5.75 -3.46 -10.17
CA HIS A 53 6.05 -4.50 -9.20
C HIS A 53 5.43 -4.23 -7.82
N ILE A 54 5.36 -2.96 -7.40
CA ILE A 54 4.71 -2.62 -6.13
C ILE A 54 3.20 -2.82 -6.21
N VAL A 55 2.59 -2.50 -7.36
CA VAL A 55 1.16 -2.76 -7.60
C VAL A 55 0.89 -4.26 -7.61
N GLN A 56 1.68 -5.07 -8.33
CA GLN A 56 1.53 -6.53 -8.36
C GLN A 56 1.70 -7.15 -6.96
N ARG A 57 2.73 -6.73 -6.22
CA ARG A 57 2.98 -7.24 -4.86
C ARG A 57 1.83 -6.87 -3.91
N ALA A 58 1.34 -5.65 -4.00
CA ALA A 58 0.19 -5.19 -3.24
C ALA A 58 -1.09 -5.94 -3.59
N GLU A 59 -1.36 -6.19 -4.87
CA GLU A 59 -2.51 -7.01 -5.28
C GLU A 59 -2.47 -8.39 -4.63
N ILE A 60 -1.34 -9.09 -4.72
CA ILE A 60 -1.19 -10.45 -4.17
C ILE A 60 -1.46 -10.45 -2.65
N ILE A 61 -0.85 -9.51 -1.92
CA ILE A 61 -0.97 -9.43 -0.46
C ILE A 61 -2.41 -9.06 -0.06
N ILE A 62 -2.97 -8.02 -0.68
CA ILE A 62 -4.32 -7.55 -0.36
C ILE A 62 -5.36 -8.64 -0.64
N ARG A 63 -5.30 -9.29 -1.81
CA ARG A 63 -6.22 -10.40 -2.14
C ARG A 63 -6.11 -11.54 -1.13
N SER A 64 -4.89 -11.92 -0.75
CA SER A 64 -4.68 -12.98 0.23
C SER A 64 -5.38 -12.70 1.56
N TYR A 65 -5.31 -11.47 2.07
CA TYR A 65 -6.00 -11.09 3.30
C TYR A 65 -7.52 -11.00 3.14
N LEU A 66 -8.00 -10.47 2.01
CA LEU A 66 -9.44 -10.42 1.72
C LEU A 66 -10.05 -11.83 1.60
N ASP A 67 -9.35 -12.76 0.96
CA ASP A 67 -9.78 -14.16 0.80
C ASP A 67 -9.82 -14.91 2.14
N GLN A 68 -8.97 -14.51 3.10
CA GLN A 68 -8.99 -14.99 4.49
C GLN A 68 -10.09 -14.33 5.34
N GLY A 69 -10.84 -13.37 4.79
CA GLY A 69 -11.90 -12.66 5.50
C GLY A 69 -11.41 -11.60 6.48
N GLN A 70 -10.15 -11.16 6.36
CA GLN A 70 -9.58 -10.11 7.21
C GLN A 70 -10.14 -8.74 6.86
N SER A 71 -10.15 -7.84 7.85
CA SER A 71 -10.43 -6.42 7.59
C SER A 71 -9.14 -5.72 7.21
N ILE A 72 -9.13 -4.95 6.12
CA ILE A 72 -7.91 -4.30 5.64
C ILE A 72 -8.03 -2.77 5.61
N VAL A 73 -6.93 -2.11 5.90
CA VAL A 73 -6.78 -0.64 5.84
C VAL A 73 -5.55 -0.35 4.97
N VAL A 74 -5.76 0.09 3.75
CA VAL A 74 -4.70 0.34 2.78
C VAL A 74 -4.36 1.83 2.78
N ILE A 75 -3.10 2.18 3.01
CA ILE A 75 -2.57 3.53 2.84
C ILE A 75 -1.55 3.53 1.70
N THR A 76 -1.79 4.28 0.64
CA THR A 76 -0.77 4.53 -0.39
C THR A 76 -0.04 5.81 -0.06
N SER A 77 1.30 5.79 -0.12
CA SER A 77 2.12 6.94 0.26
C SER A 77 3.12 7.29 -0.83
N GLY A 78 3.19 8.59 -1.13
CA GLY A 78 4.14 9.14 -2.09
C GLY A 78 3.75 10.53 -2.56
N ALA A 79 4.61 11.51 -2.35
CA ALA A 79 4.38 12.88 -2.79
C ALA A 79 4.39 13.05 -4.32
N LYS A 80 4.00 14.25 -4.75
CA LYS A 80 4.17 14.70 -6.13
C LYS A 80 5.65 14.75 -6.50
N ARG A 81 5.98 14.43 -7.77
CA ARG A 81 7.36 14.50 -8.26
C ARG A 81 7.74 15.94 -8.63
N LYS A 82 6.79 16.69 -9.18
CA LYS A 82 6.90 18.11 -9.48
C LYS A 82 5.70 18.85 -8.90
N TRP A 83 5.90 20.13 -8.57
CA TRP A 83 4.81 20.99 -8.09
C TRP A 83 3.68 21.14 -9.12
N THR A 84 3.99 20.95 -10.42
CA THR A 84 3.04 21.00 -11.54
C THR A 84 2.20 19.74 -11.68
N ASP A 85 2.55 18.65 -11.00
CA ASP A 85 1.83 17.39 -11.17
C ASP A 85 0.43 17.51 -10.56
N SER A 86 -0.59 17.08 -11.30
CA SER A 86 -1.99 17.09 -10.82
C SER A 86 -2.23 16.00 -9.77
N LEU A 87 -1.50 14.88 -9.83
CA LEU A 87 -1.62 13.73 -8.92
C LEU A 87 -0.30 13.44 -8.20
N SER A 88 -0.40 12.95 -6.97
CA SER A 88 0.74 12.40 -6.23
C SER A 88 1.03 10.95 -6.63
N LEU A 89 2.20 10.43 -6.27
CA LEU A 89 2.49 9.00 -6.47
C LEU A 89 1.55 8.11 -5.65
N GLY A 90 1.16 8.57 -4.45
CA GLY A 90 0.15 7.92 -3.63
C GLY A 90 -1.21 7.81 -4.35
N ASP A 91 -1.63 8.86 -5.05
CA ASP A 91 -2.87 8.87 -5.84
C ASP A 91 -2.82 7.87 -6.99
N VAL A 92 -1.71 7.86 -7.74
CA VAL A 92 -1.51 6.93 -8.86
C VAL A 92 -1.59 5.48 -8.38
N LEU A 93 -0.90 5.16 -7.28
CA LEU A 93 -0.96 3.83 -6.66
C LEU A 93 -2.39 3.47 -6.23
N MET A 94 -3.08 4.38 -5.54
CA MET A 94 -4.44 4.11 -5.05
C MET A 94 -5.39 3.79 -6.21
N ARG A 95 -5.35 4.59 -7.28
CA ARG A 95 -6.19 4.36 -8.46
C ARG A 95 -5.91 3.00 -9.10
N GLU A 96 -4.62 2.64 -9.24
CA GLU A 96 -4.25 1.37 -9.87
C GLU A 96 -4.60 0.15 -9.00
N ILE A 97 -4.43 0.24 -7.68
CA ILE A 97 -4.84 -0.80 -6.73
C ILE A 97 -6.34 -1.01 -6.77
N VAL A 98 -7.12 0.06 -6.74
CA VAL A 98 -8.59 -0.01 -6.82
C VAL A 98 -9.04 -0.60 -8.15
N ARG A 99 -8.40 -0.20 -9.26
CA ARG A 99 -8.67 -0.74 -10.61
C ARG A 99 -8.43 -2.25 -10.65
N THR A 100 -7.33 -2.70 -10.06
CA THR A 100 -6.84 -4.09 -10.17
C THR A 100 -7.61 -5.03 -9.24
N ILE A 101 -7.85 -4.62 -7.99
CA ILE A 101 -8.51 -5.45 -6.97
C ILE A 101 -10.05 -5.42 -7.10
N SER A 102 -10.57 -4.50 -7.93
CA SER A 102 -11.99 -4.19 -8.13
C SER A 102 -12.56 -3.33 -7.00
N LEU A 103 -13.26 -2.25 -7.39
CA LEU A 103 -14.00 -1.35 -6.51
C LEU A 103 -14.89 -2.11 -5.50
N LYS A 104 -15.46 -3.25 -5.89
CA LYS A 104 -16.36 -4.04 -5.02
C LYS A 104 -15.72 -4.48 -3.71
N ALA A 105 -14.41 -4.70 -3.67
CA ALA A 105 -13.70 -5.03 -2.44
C ALA A 105 -13.73 -3.86 -1.43
N PHE A 106 -13.60 -2.62 -1.92
CA PHE A 106 -13.53 -1.39 -1.12
C PHE A 106 -14.89 -0.71 -0.91
N LEU A 107 -15.97 -1.22 -1.52
CA LEU A 107 -17.33 -0.71 -1.35
C LEU A 107 -18.02 -1.22 -0.07
N SER A 108 -17.40 -2.14 0.67
CA SER A 108 -17.84 -2.53 2.02
C SER A 108 -16.86 -1.95 3.04
N PRO A 109 -17.20 -0.80 3.68
CA PRO A 109 -16.31 -0.13 4.65
C PRO A 109 -15.95 -1.02 5.85
N ALA A 110 -16.76 -2.04 6.10
CA ALA A 110 -16.52 -3.03 7.16
C ALA A 110 -15.43 -4.05 6.82
N LYS A 111 -14.96 -4.13 5.57
CA LYS A 111 -13.96 -5.12 5.12
C LYS A 111 -12.71 -4.51 4.53
N ALA A 112 -12.83 -3.41 3.78
CA ALA A 112 -11.66 -2.77 3.18
C ALA A 112 -11.83 -1.26 3.14
N PHE A 113 -10.79 -0.57 3.61
CA PHE A 113 -10.65 0.87 3.55
C PHE A 113 -9.38 1.22 2.77
N ILE A 114 -9.40 2.31 2.00
CA ILE A 114 -8.22 2.83 1.32
C ILE A 114 -8.14 4.35 1.47
N GLN A 115 -6.94 4.85 1.75
CA GLN A 115 -6.65 6.28 1.86
C GLN A 115 -5.27 6.60 1.27
N VAL A 116 -5.13 7.84 0.81
CA VAL A 116 -3.87 8.37 0.26
C VAL A 116 -3.16 9.25 1.30
N GLU A 117 -1.84 9.13 1.34
CA GLU A 117 -0.91 10.05 2.00
C GLU A 117 0.03 10.64 0.93
N ASP A 118 -0.15 11.91 0.58
CA ASP A 118 0.46 12.56 -0.58
C ASP A 118 1.51 13.63 -0.22
N SER A 119 1.87 13.74 1.05
CA SER A 119 2.72 14.81 1.57
C SER A 119 4.16 14.39 1.79
N SER A 120 4.40 13.11 2.07
CA SER A 120 5.73 12.64 2.48
C SER A 120 6.71 12.60 1.31
N ILE A 121 7.88 13.18 1.52
CA ILE A 121 8.98 13.19 0.55
C ILE A 121 10.09 12.18 0.87
N ASP A 122 10.11 11.64 2.09
CA ASP A 122 11.09 10.65 2.57
C ASP A 122 10.41 9.54 3.40
N LEU A 123 11.17 8.47 3.67
CA LEU A 123 10.69 7.29 4.40
C LEU A 123 10.24 7.61 5.82
N HIS A 124 10.93 8.50 6.54
CA HIS A 124 10.59 8.80 7.93
C HIS A 124 9.29 9.59 8.04
N GLN A 125 9.09 10.56 7.15
CA GLN A 125 7.82 11.28 7.01
C GLN A 125 6.70 10.32 6.62
N ALA A 126 6.94 9.46 5.62
CA ALA A 126 5.97 8.47 5.17
C ALA A 126 5.57 7.53 6.31
N ALA A 127 6.53 6.97 7.03
CA ALA A 127 6.27 6.10 8.17
C ALA A 127 5.46 6.82 9.26
N LYS A 128 5.81 8.06 9.58
CA LYS A 128 5.09 8.87 10.58
C LYS A 128 3.66 9.15 10.16
N HIS A 129 3.44 9.70 8.97
CA HIS A 129 2.11 10.13 8.52
C HIS A 129 1.19 8.93 8.27
N THR A 130 1.68 7.88 7.61
CA THR A 130 0.88 6.67 7.37
C THR A 130 0.53 5.98 8.68
N THR A 131 1.45 5.91 9.66
CA THR A 131 1.13 5.39 11.00
C THR A 131 0.04 6.19 11.69
N GLN A 132 0.08 7.52 11.62
CA GLN A 132 -0.98 8.38 12.19
C GLN A 132 -2.35 8.14 11.55
N LEU A 133 -2.40 7.81 10.26
CA LEU A 133 -3.63 7.41 9.58
C LEU A 133 -4.10 6.04 10.08
N LEU A 134 -3.21 5.05 10.14
CA LEU A 134 -3.52 3.68 10.57
C LEU A 134 -4.01 3.59 12.02
N LEU A 135 -3.48 4.41 12.93
CA LEU A 135 -3.87 4.42 14.35
C LEU A 135 -5.36 4.72 14.56
N LYS A 136 -6.06 5.29 13.57
CA LYS A 136 -7.50 5.54 13.62
C LYS A 136 -8.34 4.26 13.43
N HIS A 137 -7.71 3.16 13.04
CA HIS A 137 -8.40 1.93 12.61
C HIS A 137 -8.12 0.70 13.48
N ASN A 138 -7.42 0.84 14.62
CA ASN A 138 -7.10 -0.27 15.53
C ASN A 138 -6.44 -1.47 14.81
N ILE A 139 -5.37 -1.21 14.06
CA ILE A 139 -4.66 -2.27 13.34
C ILE A 139 -3.98 -3.26 14.30
N ASP A 140 -4.12 -4.55 14.04
CA ASP A 140 -3.50 -5.64 14.78
C ASP A 140 -2.12 -6.01 14.21
N ARG A 141 -1.94 -5.79 12.91
CA ARG A 141 -0.70 -6.05 12.17
C ARG A 141 -0.50 -5.00 11.09
N LEU A 142 0.77 -4.71 10.78
CA LEU A 142 1.15 -3.83 9.69
C LEU A 142 1.96 -4.60 8.63
N CYS A 143 1.54 -4.50 7.38
CA CYS A 143 2.32 -4.90 6.22
C CYS A 143 2.80 -3.67 5.46
N VAL A 144 4.10 -3.56 5.21
CA VAL A 144 4.69 -2.47 4.43
C VAL A 144 5.22 -3.04 3.12
N ILE A 145 4.81 -2.46 2.00
CA ILE A 145 5.27 -2.85 0.67
C ILE A 145 6.11 -1.71 0.12
N THR A 146 7.35 -2.02 -0.25
CA THR A 146 8.36 -0.99 -0.55
C THR A 146 9.34 -1.45 -1.63
N HIS A 147 9.90 -0.50 -2.38
CA HIS A 147 11.10 -0.71 -3.20
C HIS A 147 12.41 -0.43 -2.44
N SER A 148 12.30 0.12 -1.24
CA SER A 148 13.44 0.49 -0.40
C SER A 148 14.01 -0.70 0.38
N ASN A 149 15.09 -0.44 1.11
CA ASN A 149 15.73 -1.42 1.98
C ASN A 149 14.75 -1.91 3.08
N ILE A 150 14.54 -3.23 3.17
CA ILE A 150 13.65 -3.86 4.17
C ILE A 150 13.99 -3.43 5.60
N ALA A 151 15.26 -3.46 6.00
CA ALA A 151 15.67 -3.18 7.36
C ALA A 151 15.36 -1.73 7.75
N GLN A 152 15.66 -0.78 6.86
CA GLN A 152 15.36 0.63 7.11
C GLN A 152 13.85 0.88 7.22
N CYS A 153 13.04 0.25 6.36
CA CYS A 153 11.59 0.34 6.47
C CYS A 153 11.09 -0.32 7.77
N GLN A 154 11.58 -1.51 8.11
CA GLN A 154 11.22 -2.21 9.33
C GLN A 154 11.48 -1.32 10.55
N ASP A 155 12.68 -0.75 10.66
CA ASP A 155 13.07 0.12 11.77
C ASP A 155 12.20 1.39 11.85
N ALA A 156 11.91 2.01 10.70
CA ALA A 156 11.09 3.21 10.63
C ALA A 156 9.66 3.01 11.13
N PHE A 157 9.05 1.85 10.86
CA PHE A 157 7.68 1.56 11.30
C PHE A 157 7.63 0.89 12.68
N GLN A 158 8.54 -0.03 13.00
CA GLN A 158 8.55 -0.74 14.27
C GLN A 158 8.79 0.21 15.45
N SER A 159 9.59 1.27 15.26
CA SER A 159 9.81 2.31 16.27
C SER A 159 8.56 3.14 16.58
N LEU A 160 7.64 3.29 15.60
CA LEU A 160 6.39 4.04 15.76
C LEU A 160 5.24 3.15 16.27
N LEU A 161 5.30 1.85 16.01
CA LEU A 161 4.30 0.86 16.40
C LEU A 161 4.95 -0.31 17.17
N PRO A 162 5.51 -0.08 18.37
CA PRO A 162 6.33 -1.07 19.08
C PRO A 162 5.59 -2.34 19.49
N LYS A 163 4.25 -2.32 19.50
CA LYS A 163 3.40 -3.46 19.87
C LYS A 163 2.68 -4.10 18.67
N CYS A 164 2.79 -3.51 17.49
CA CYS A 164 2.20 -4.04 16.27
C CYS A 164 3.30 -4.83 15.54
N PRO A 165 3.07 -6.11 15.19
CA PRO A 165 3.94 -6.82 14.28
C PRO A 165 4.01 -6.09 12.94
N VAL A 166 5.22 -5.79 12.48
CA VAL A 166 5.47 -5.15 11.19
C VAL A 166 6.12 -6.18 10.26
N ASP A 167 5.49 -6.46 9.13
CA ASP A 167 6.01 -7.31 8.06
C ASP A 167 6.35 -6.42 6.84
N VAL A 168 7.62 -6.41 6.40
CA VAL A 168 8.04 -5.62 5.25
C VAL A 168 8.30 -6.51 4.03
N PHE A 169 7.69 -6.16 2.91
CA PHE A 169 7.77 -6.87 1.64
C PHE A 169 8.43 -6.00 0.58
N LEU A 170 9.49 -6.53 -0.04
CA LEU A 170 10.15 -5.88 -1.17
C LEU A 170 9.33 -6.11 -2.45
N ALA A 171 9.07 -5.02 -3.16
CA ALA A 171 8.50 -5.02 -4.50
C ALA A 171 9.63 -5.21 -5.52
N THR A 172 10.09 -6.44 -5.72
CA THR A 172 11.05 -6.77 -6.79
C THR A 172 10.32 -7.35 -7.99
N ALA A 173 10.94 -7.25 -9.17
CA ALA A 173 10.58 -8.15 -10.27
C ALA A 173 10.70 -9.58 -9.75
N SER A 174 9.61 -10.34 -9.77
CA SER A 174 9.69 -11.78 -9.58
C SER A 174 10.64 -12.30 -10.67
N GLN A 175 11.76 -12.92 -10.31
CA GLN A 175 12.43 -13.79 -11.27
C GLN A 175 11.47 -14.94 -11.51
N GLY A 176 10.89 -14.98 -12.72
CA GLY A 176 10.12 -16.11 -13.20
C GLY A 176 10.97 -17.36 -13.31
#